data_AF-A0A3S4E4C3-F1
#
_entry.id   AF-A0A3S4E4C3-F1
#
_cell.length_a   1.000
_cell.length_b   1.000
_cell.length_c   1.000
_cell.angle_alpha   90.00
_cell.angle_beta   90.00
_cell.angle_gamma   90.00
#
_symmetry.space_group_name_H-M   'P 1'
#
loop_
_entity.id
_entity.type
_entity.pdbx_description
1 polymer ?
#
loop_
_entity_poly.entity_id
_entity_poly.type
_entity_poly.pdbx_seq_one_letter_code
_entity_poly.pdbx_strand_id
1 'polypeptide(L)'
;MEHRDSTGSGGVIGPGDVQWMTAASGILHEEFHSTDFSRKGGTIEMVQLWVNLPAKDKMAAPGYQTLRNQDIPQVALADGAGQVRVIAGDFAGHAGPARTFSPLNVWDMKINAGHTTTLTVQEGHTLALVMLHGAILSTASRLFVKPRW
;
A
#
# COMPACT_ATOMS: atom_id res chain seq x y z
N MET A 1 -4.91 -7.32 11.85
CA MET A 1 -5.58 -6.23 12.59
C MET A 1 -7.08 -6.36 12.45
N GLU A 2 -7.85 -5.85 13.41
CA GLU A 2 -9.29 -5.65 13.28
C GLU A 2 -9.55 -4.14 13.19
N HIS A 3 -10.47 -3.73 12.32
CA HIS A 3 -10.95 -2.35 12.30
C HIS A 3 -12.45 -2.33 12.56
N ARG A 4 -12.90 -1.27 13.22
CA ARG A 4 -14.30 -0.97 13.44
C ARG A 4 -14.52 0.53 13.27
N ASP A 5 -15.58 0.90 12.57
CA ASP A 5 -15.94 2.31 12.36
C ASP A 5 -17.34 2.65 12.91
N SER A 6 -17.64 3.95 12.95
CA SER A 6 -18.91 4.50 13.45
C SER A 6 -20.14 4.13 12.63
N THR A 7 -19.98 3.50 11.46
CA THR A 7 -21.08 3.00 10.62
C THR A 7 -21.41 1.53 10.92
N GLY A 8 -20.66 0.88 11.81
CA GLY A 8 -20.80 -0.54 12.14
C GLY A 8 -20.11 -1.47 11.15
N SER A 9 -19.39 -0.92 10.16
CA SER A 9 -18.57 -1.70 9.24
C SER A 9 -17.23 -2.04 9.92
N GLY A 10 -16.76 -3.26 9.68
CA GLY A 10 -15.55 -3.77 10.30
C GLY A 10 -15.06 -5.04 9.63
N GLY A 11 -13.79 -5.37 9.82
CA GLY A 11 -13.16 -6.49 9.14
C GLY A 11 -11.80 -6.85 9.72
N VAL A 12 -11.38 -8.10 9.46
CA VAL A 12 -10.03 -8.59 9.80
C VAL A 12 -9.13 -8.38 8.59
N ILE A 13 -8.03 -7.65 8.80
CA ILE A 13 -6.91 -7.47 7.87
C ILE A 13 -5.87 -8.54 8.20
N GLY A 14 -5.72 -9.53 7.31
CA GLY A 14 -4.72 -10.58 7.41
C GLY A 14 -3.37 -10.20 6.80
N PRO A 15 -2.35 -11.07 6.89
CA PRO A 15 -1.06 -10.85 6.23
C PRO A 15 -1.22 -10.64 4.73
N GLY A 16 -0.67 -9.53 4.22
CA GLY A 16 -0.77 -9.15 2.82
C GLY A 16 -2.10 -8.48 2.44
N ASP A 17 -3.15 -8.53 3.26
CA ASP A 17 -4.35 -7.74 2.96
C ASP A 17 -4.05 -6.24 3.06
N VAL A 18 -4.76 -5.44 2.28
CA VAL A 18 -4.68 -3.98 2.32
C VAL A 18 -6.05 -3.42 2.64
N GLN A 19 -6.10 -2.51 3.60
CA GLN A 19 -7.26 -1.66 3.81
C GLN A 19 -7.01 -0.30 3.17
N TRP A 20 -7.91 0.09 2.26
CA TRP A 20 -7.91 1.42 1.66
C TRP A 20 -9.08 2.23 2.19
N MET A 21 -8.81 3.12 3.14
CA MET A 21 -9.81 3.98 3.76
C MET A 21 -9.84 5.37 3.12
N THR A 22 -11.04 5.84 2.76
CA THR A 22 -11.32 7.21 2.34
C THR A 22 -12.00 7.94 3.49
N ALA A 23 -11.30 8.87 4.14
CA ALA A 23 -11.87 9.66 5.23
C ALA A 23 -12.81 10.79 4.74
N ALA A 24 -12.40 11.52 3.69
CA ALA A 24 -13.16 12.59 3.04
C ALA A 24 -13.90 13.52 4.03
N SER A 25 -15.24 13.62 3.93
CA SER A 25 -16.06 14.50 4.77
C SER A 25 -16.01 14.17 6.27
N GLY A 26 -15.43 13.04 6.66
CA GLY A 26 -15.12 12.69 8.03
C GLY A 26 -15.38 11.20 8.28
N ILE A 27 -14.47 10.56 9.02
CA ILE A 27 -14.63 9.19 9.49
C ILE A 27 -14.07 9.07 10.91
N LEU A 28 -14.87 8.52 11.82
CA LEU A 28 -14.40 8.12 13.15
C LEU A 28 -14.16 6.62 13.10
N HIS A 29 -12.93 6.20 13.33
CA HIS A 29 -12.53 4.80 13.28
C HIS A 29 -11.62 4.46 14.45
N GLU A 30 -11.68 3.20 14.85
CA GLU A 30 -10.75 2.60 15.80
C GLU A 30 -10.05 1.42 15.13
N GLU A 31 -8.73 1.39 15.21
CA GLU A 31 -7.90 0.28 14.73
C GLU A 31 -7.37 -0.47 15.96
N PHE A 32 -7.71 -1.74 16.08
CA PHE A 32 -7.29 -2.59 17.20
C PHE A 32 -6.49 -3.79 16.69
N HIS A 33 -5.63 -4.33 17.55
CA HIS A 33 -5.12 -5.68 17.34
C HIS A 33 -6.30 -6.66 17.35
N SER A 34 -6.32 -7.62 16.43
CA SER A 34 -7.41 -8.61 16.41
C SER A 34 -7.46 -9.36 17.74
N THR A 35 -8.64 -9.81 18.15
CA THR A 35 -8.78 -10.54 19.42
C THR A 35 -7.91 -11.80 19.46
N ASP A 36 -7.80 -12.48 18.32
CA ASP A 36 -6.92 -13.64 18.14
C ASP A 36 -5.44 -13.29 18.23
N PHE A 37 -5.01 -12.17 17.63
CA PHE A 37 -3.62 -11.73 17.73
C PHE A 37 -3.27 -11.28 19.15
N SER A 38 -4.19 -10.55 19.80
CA SER A 38 -4.02 -10.11 21.19
C SER A 38 -3.86 -11.27 22.17
N ARG A 39 -4.44 -12.44 21.85
CA ARG A 39 -4.30 -13.68 22.63
C ARG A 39 -3.03 -14.47 22.33
N LYS A 40 -2.64 -14.56 21.06
CA LYS A 40 -1.50 -15.39 20.62
C LYS A 40 -0.15 -14.67 20.66
N GLY A 41 -0.17 -13.34 20.60
CA GLY A 41 1.04 -12.54 20.39
C GLY A 41 1.66 -12.74 19.01
N GLY A 42 2.75 -12.03 18.74
CA GLY A 42 3.49 -12.07 17.48
C GLY A 42 4.07 -10.71 17.11
N THR A 43 4.70 -10.63 15.94
CA THR A 43 5.16 -9.35 15.37
C THR A 43 4.12 -8.84 14.40
N ILE A 44 3.70 -7.58 14.55
CA ILE A 44 2.97 -6.85 13.52
C ILE A 44 3.98 -6.03 12.75
N GLU A 45 4.02 -6.25 11.44
CA GLU A 45 4.65 -5.35 10.51
C GLU A 45 3.57 -4.78 9.59
N MET A 46 3.43 -3.45 9.60
CA MET A 46 2.44 -2.74 8.82
C MET A 46 3.01 -1.44 8.27
N VAL A 47 2.47 -1.00 7.15
CA VAL A 47 2.70 0.32 6.59
C VAL A 47 1.37 1.05 6.53
N GLN A 48 1.34 2.28 7.02
CA GLN A 48 0.21 3.18 6.86
C GLN A 48 0.64 4.37 5.99
N LEU A 49 -0.07 4.57 4.87
CA LEU A 49 0.19 5.64 3.92
C LEU A 49 -1.05 6.54 3.83
N TRP A 50 -0.85 7.85 4.03
CA TRP A 50 -1.90 8.84 3.83
C TRP A 50 -1.73 9.51 2.47
N VAL A 51 -2.76 9.40 1.65
CA VAL A 51 -2.83 10.01 0.33
C VAL A 51 -3.83 11.17 0.38
N ASN A 52 -3.40 12.36 -0.04
CA ASN A 52 -4.28 13.52 -0.06
C ASN A 52 -5.37 13.38 -1.13
N LEU A 53 -6.57 13.87 -0.84
CA LEU A 53 -7.64 13.99 -1.83
C LEU A 53 -7.54 15.33 -2.58
N PRO A 54 -7.86 15.35 -3.90
CA PRO A 54 -8.08 16.60 -4.62
C PRO A 54 -9.12 17.48 -3.91
N ALA A 55 -9.00 18.80 -4.03
CA ALA A 55 -9.86 19.74 -3.31
C ALA A 55 -11.36 19.47 -3.51
N LYS A 56 -11.77 19.15 -4.74
CA LYS A 56 -13.16 18.82 -5.11
C LYS A 56 -13.72 17.57 -4.40
N ASP A 57 -12.85 16.65 -3.99
CA ASP A 57 -13.22 15.34 -3.44
C ASP A 57 -13.09 15.29 -1.91
N LYS A 58 -12.61 16.36 -1.27
CA LYS A 58 -12.42 16.41 0.20
C LYS A 58 -13.71 16.25 0.99
N MET A 59 -14.87 16.51 0.38
CA MET A 59 -16.20 16.34 0.98
C MET A 59 -16.97 15.13 0.42
N ALA A 60 -16.29 14.23 -0.29
CA ALA A 60 -16.92 12.99 -0.76
C ALA A 60 -17.42 12.13 0.41
N ALA A 61 -18.23 11.11 0.09
CA ALA A 61 -18.67 10.15 1.10
C ALA A 61 -17.46 9.34 1.60
N PRO A 62 -17.33 9.14 2.93
CA PRO A 62 -16.31 8.27 3.48
C PRO A 62 -16.55 6.81 3.05
N GLY A 63 -15.51 5.99 3.06
CA GLY A 63 -15.67 4.58 2.72
C GLY A 63 -14.41 3.73 2.84
N TYR A 64 -14.60 2.42 2.76
CA TYR A 64 -13.54 1.43 2.85
C TYR A 64 -13.48 0.54 1.61
N GLN A 65 -12.27 0.13 1.25
CA GLN A 65 -12.04 -0.97 0.32
C GLN A 65 -11.15 -1.97 1.03
N THR A 66 -11.67 -3.18 1.24
CA THR A 66 -10.87 -4.30 1.76
C THR A 66 -10.32 -5.05 0.56
N LEU A 67 -9.01 -4.98 0.36
CA LEU A 67 -8.31 -5.61 -0.75
C LEU A 67 -7.62 -6.86 -0.22
N ARG A 68 -8.14 -8.05 -0.55
CA ARG A 68 -7.54 -9.30 -0.07
C ARG A 68 -6.24 -9.57 -0.82
N ASN A 69 -5.28 -10.18 -0.13
CA ASN A 69 -3.98 -10.51 -0.75
C ASN A 69 -4.12 -11.33 -2.04
N GLN A 70 -5.12 -12.22 -2.10
CA GLN A 70 -5.41 -13.04 -3.27
C GLN A 70 -5.95 -12.25 -4.48
N ASP A 71 -6.53 -11.07 -4.24
CA ASP A 71 -7.14 -10.23 -5.28
C ASP A 71 -6.16 -9.13 -5.76
N ILE A 72 -5.01 -8.99 -5.10
CA ILE A 72 -3.95 -8.05 -5.47
C ILE A 72 -3.03 -8.75 -6.48
N PRO A 73 -2.92 -8.26 -7.74
CA PRO A 73 -2.06 -8.87 -8.74
C PRO A 73 -0.61 -8.94 -8.27
N GLN A 74 0.00 -10.12 -8.44
CA GLN A 74 1.43 -10.35 -8.21
C GLN A 74 2.12 -10.55 -9.54
N VAL A 75 2.95 -9.60 -9.94
CA VAL A 75 3.64 -9.56 -11.23
C VAL A 75 5.11 -9.88 -11.02
N ALA A 76 5.62 -10.87 -11.73
CA ALA A 76 7.04 -11.19 -11.71
C ALA A 76 7.85 -10.08 -12.40
N LEU A 77 8.99 -9.71 -11.79
CA LEU A 77 9.97 -8.86 -12.44
C LEU A 77 10.78 -9.68 -13.45
N ALA A 78 11.30 -9.01 -14.48
CA ALA A 78 12.16 -9.63 -15.49
C ALA A 78 13.40 -10.29 -14.85
N ASP A 79 13.97 -11.27 -15.55
CA ASP A 79 15.21 -11.96 -15.18
C ASP A 79 15.21 -12.56 -13.76
N GLY A 80 14.03 -12.90 -13.25
CA GLY A 80 13.88 -13.43 -11.89
C GLY A 80 14.24 -12.42 -10.80
N ALA A 81 14.23 -11.12 -11.11
CA ALA A 81 14.64 -10.07 -10.18
C ALA A 81 13.72 -9.93 -8.96
N GLY A 82 12.55 -10.57 -8.96
CA GLY A 82 11.63 -10.60 -7.83
C GLY A 82 10.18 -10.44 -8.29
N GLN A 83 9.38 -9.74 -7.49
CA GLN A 83 7.95 -9.56 -7.74
C GLN A 83 7.43 -8.21 -7.27
N VAL A 84 6.31 -7.79 -7.86
CA VAL A 84 5.55 -6.58 -7.55
C VAL A 84 4.11 -6.95 -7.23
N ARG A 85 3.59 -6.45 -6.11
CA ARG A 85 2.18 -6.49 -5.76
C ARG A 85 1.55 -5.15 -6.12
N VAL A 86 0.56 -5.16 -7.01
CA VAL A 86 -0.05 -3.93 -7.54
C VAL A 86 -1.26 -3.55 -6.70
N ILE A 87 -1.08 -2.68 -5.71
CA ILE A 87 -2.15 -2.29 -4.78
C ILE A 87 -3.08 -1.26 -5.43
N ALA A 88 -2.51 -0.25 -6.08
CA ALA A 88 -3.23 0.81 -6.78
C ALA A 88 -2.50 1.22 -8.06
N GLY A 89 -3.24 1.68 -9.07
CA GLY A 89 -2.70 2.08 -10.36
C GLY A 89 -2.49 0.90 -11.30
N ASP A 90 -1.41 0.92 -12.09
CA ASP A 90 -1.07 -0.14 -13.06
C ASP A 90 0.41 -0.49 -12.98
N PHE A 91 0.74 -1.77 -13.16
CA PHE A 91 2.12 -2.20 -13.43
C PHE A 91 2.13 -3.21 -14.57
N ALA A 92 2.80 -2.85 -15.67
CA ALA A 92 2.93 -3.71 -16.86
C ALA A 92 1.57 -4.26 -17.34
N GLY A 93 0.53 -3.42 -17.35
CA GLY A 93 -0.82 -3.79 -17.80
C GLY A 93 -1.67 -4.54 -16.76
N HIS A 94 -1.16 -4.71 -15.54
CA HIS A 94 -1.91 -5.30 -14.43
C HIS A 94 -2.41 -4.18 -13.51
N ALA A 95 -3.72 -3.97 -13.51
CA ALA A 95 -4.37 -2.94 -12.69
C ALA A 95 -4.55 -3.38 -11.24
N GLY A 96 -4.21 -2.51 -10.30
CA GLY A 96 -4.46 -2.72 -8.88
C GLY A 96 -5.95 -2.55 -8.52
N PRO A 97 -6.46 -3.27 -7.51
CA PRO A 97 -7.88 -3.26 -7.18
C PRO A 97 -8.34 -2.00 -6.44
N ALA A 98 -7.43 -1.18 -5.90
CA ALA A 98 -7.80 0.04 -5.21
C ALA A 98 -8.36 1.10 -6.16
N ARG A 99 -9.58 1.57 -5.90
CA ARG A 99 -10.13 2.75 -6.59
C ARG A 99 -9.57 4.02 -5.95
N THR A 100 -9.09 4.95 -6.76
CA THR A 100 -8.44 6.20 -6.32
C THR A 100 -9.17 7.44 -6.85
N PHE A 101 -8.95 8.59 -6.20
CA PHE A 101 -9.53 9.88 -6.60
C PHE A 101 -8.62 10.70 -7.53
N SER A 102 -7.36 10.28 -7.66
CA SER A 102 -6.38 10.86 -8.58
C SER A 102 -5.47 9.76 -9.14
N PRO A 103 -4.84 9.99 -10.31
CA PRO A 103 -3.83 9.09 -10.83
C PRO A 103 -2.69 8.94 -9.82
N LEU A 104 -2.40 7.70 -9.43
CA LEU A 104 -1.27 7.34 -8.56
C LEU A 104 -0.99 5.85 -8.70
N ASN A 105 0.22 5.45 -8.35
CA ASN A 105 0.62 4.05 -8.25
C ASN A 105 1.07 3.74 -6.82
N VAL A 106 0.64 2.60 -6.28
CA VAL A 106 1.16 2.04 -5.03
C VAL A 106 1.54 0.60 -5.30
N TRP A 107 2.84 0.33 -5.22
CA TRP A 107 3.42 -0.98 -5.47
C TRP A 107 4.19 -1.43 -4.23
N ASP A 108 3.93 -2.66 -3.80
CA ASP A 108 4.75 -3.36 -2.81
C ASP A 108 5.68 -4.32 -3.54
N MET A 109 6.99 -4.21 -3.31
CA MET A 109 8.01 -4.86 -4.13
C MET A 109 8.96 -5.68 -3.30
N LYS A 110 9.28 -6.88 -3.80
CA LYS A 110 10.35 -7.70 -3.27
C LYS A 110 11.37 -7.92 -4.39
N ILE A 111 12.59 -7.45 -4.18
CA ILE A 111 13.69 -7.57 -5.14
C ILE A 111 14.71 -8.56 -4.56
N ASN A 112 15.13 -9.51 -5.38
CA ASN A 112 16.10 -10.54 -5.03
C ASN A 112 17.52 -9.94 -4.94
N ALA A 113 18.30 -10.40 -3.97
CA ALA A 113 19.68 -9.94 -3.80
C ALA A 113 20.53 -10.23 -5.04
N GLY A 114 21.36 -9.28 -5.45
CA GLY A 114 22.21 -9.41 -6.64
C GLY A 114 21.49 -9.16 -7.96
N HIS A 115 20.19 -8.89 -7.95
CA HIS A 115 19.43 -8.53 -9.16
C HIS A 115 19.23 -7.02 -9.28
N THR A 116 18.98 -6.59 -10.52
CA THR A 116 18.64 -5.22 -10.86
C THR A 116 17.26 -5.22 -11.52
N THR A 117 16.48 -4.19 -11.27
CA THR A 117 15.23 -3.94 -11.98
C THR A 117 15.12 -2.47 -12.37
N THR A 118 14.44 -2.20 -13.48
CA THR A 118 14.11 -0.85 -13.92
C THR A 118 12.60 -0.64 -13.78
N LEU A 119 12.22 0.49 -13.19
CA LEU A 119 10.83 0.87 -13.02
C LEU A 119 10.55 2.07 -13.90
N THR A 120 9.59 1.92 -14.81
CA THR A 120 9.06 3.02 -15.60
C THR A 120 7.96 3.69 -14.80
N VAL A 121 8.10 5.00 -14.56
CA VAL A 121 7.11 5.80 -13.86
C VAL A 121 6.56 6.86 -14.79
N GLN A 122 5.32 7.28 -14.54
CA GLN A 122 4.67 8.31 -15.35
C GLN A 122 5.34 9.66 -15.13
N GLU A 123 5.59 10.38 -16.23
CA GLU A 123 6.14 11.74 -16.15
C GLU A 123 5.19 12.66 -15.37
N GLY A 124 5.76 13.55 -14.56
CA GLY A 124 5.00 14.46 -13.70
C GLY A 124 4.46 13.83 -12.40
N HIS A 125 4.58 12.51 -12.22
CA HIS A 125 4.28 11.89 -10.92
C HIS A 125 5.42 12.12 -9.94
N THR A 126 5.07 12.39 -8.68
CA THR A 126 6.02 12.30 -7.56
C THR A 126 6.44 10.84 -7.37
N LEU A 127 7.76 10.59 -7.33
CA LEU A 127 8.32 9.29 -7.02
C LEU A 127 8.84 9.25 -5.58
N ALA A 128 8.41 8.25 -4.82
CA ALA A 128 8.97 7.92 -3.52
C ALA A 128 9.28 6.42 -3.49
N LEU A 129 10.47 6.06 -2.99
CA LEU A 129 10.88 4.69 -2.72
C LEU A 129 11.06 4.53 -1.21
N VAL A 130 10.29 3.64 -0.61
CA VAL A 130 10.35 3.35 0.83
C VAL A 130 10.88 1.93 1.02
N MET A 131 12.06 1.82 1.60
CA MET A 131 12.69 0.54 1.90
C MET A 131 12.28 0.08 3.29
N LEU A 132 11.55 -1.04 3.37
CA LEU A 132 11.18 -1.65 4.65
C LEU A 132 12.30 -2.55 5.20
N HIS A 133 12.90 -3.36 4.32
CA HIS A 133 13.98 -4.29 4.66
C HIS A 133 15.05 -4.35 3.58
N GLY A 134 16.28 -4.66 4.00
CA GLY A 134 17.41 -4.89 3.10
C GLY A 134 18.17 -3.61 2.75
N ALA A 135 18.75 -3.60 1.55
CA ALA A 135 19.48 -2.48 0.98
C ALA A 135 19.30 -2.49 -0.55
N ILE A 136 19.16 -1.32 -1.15
CA ILE A 136 19.17 -1.14 -2.59
C ILE A 136 20.21 -0.08 -2.93
N LEU A 137 20.93 -0.30 -4.03
CA LEU A 137 21.62 0.78 -4.70
C LEU A 137 20.66 1.34 -5.75
N SER A 138 20.43 2.65 -5.72
CA SER A 138 19.58 3.31 -6.71
C SER A 138 20.36 4.41 -7.39
N THR A 139 20.20 4.48 -8.71
CA THR A 139 20.74 5.55 -9.56
C THR A 139 19.77 6.73 -9.68
N ALA A 140 18.65 6.72 -8.96
CA ALA A 140 17.68 7.81 -8.98
C ALA A 140 18.27 9.09 -8.37
N SER A 141 18.05 10.22 -9.05
CA SER A 141 18.65 11.52 -8.70
C SER A 141 18.14 12.14 -7.41
N ARG A 142 17.04 11.62 -6.82
CA ARG A 142 16.53 12.00 -5.49
C ARG A 142 15.85 10.80 -4.81
N LEU A 143 16.44 10.29 -3.73
CA LEU A 143 15.77 9.41 -2.77
C LEU A 143 15.50 10.15 -1.46
N PHE A 144 14.29 10.00 -0.93
CA PHE A 144 14.00 10.30 0.47
C PHE A 144 14.13 9.01 1.27
N VAL A 145 15.33 8.72 1.77
CA VAL A 145 15.54 7.69 2.78
C VAL A 145 15.37 8.34 4.14
N LYS A 146 14.28 8.04 4.87
CA LYS A 146 14.21 8.39 6.29
C LYS A 146 15.01 7.34 7.08
N PRO A 147 15.95 7.74 7.97
CA PRO A 147 16.64 6.80 8.84
C PRO A 147 15.64 6.12 9.79
N ARG A 148 15.96 4.88 10.19
CA ARG A 148 15.26 4.16 11.26
C ARG A 148 15.28 4.98 12.56
N TRP A 149 14.17 4.93 13.30
CA TRP A 149 14.10 5.32 14.71
C TRP A 149 14.86 4.33 15.58
#